data_AF-A0A1M6NY77-F1
#
_entry.id   AF-A0A1M6NY77-F1
#
_cell.length_a   1.000
_cell.length_b   1.000
_cell.length_c   1.000
_cell.angle_alpha   90.00
_cell.angle_beta   90.00
_cell.angle_gamma   90.00
#
_symmetry.space_group_name_H-M   'P 1'
#
loop_
_entity.id
_entity.type
_entity.pdbx_description
1 polymer ?
#
loop_
_entity_poly.entity_id
_entity_poly.type
_entity_poly.pdbx_seq_one_letter_code
_entity_poly.pdbx_strand_id
1 'polypeptide(L)'
;MQINYRLQAQDLSEPIDKLWSYSADKLKNMNRHLRGNTGSPVVTVKGVYEPRSWTDWTQGFQYGSELFQYNATGDAFFLDLAIENIKAEMTSHVSHFGVHDHGFNNLSTYGNLLRLLNEGKVTEAPWLREYCQLALKLSASVQAQRWTQLPKGGYIYSFNGPHSLFVDTIRTVRILNVGHLLGHCSSGENDVKINLLQRGLEHALATAKYSIYYGEGRDTYDVWGRTAHEAIFNVNDGNFRSPSTQQGYSGFSTWTRGLGWAMLGFAEQLEFLQKHDDLPEYEALGGRAYLEETFLKAARATCDFYIGHTASDGIPYWDTGAPGLVHLGEWKDKPSDPFNDFEPIDSSAAAIGAQGLLRLGNYLSKINDPDSDTYWAAGLTVAHTLFKEPYLSSDPSHQGLMLHSIYHRPNGWDHIPENSRIPNGEACMWGDYHARELAHYLQQIIDNNPYYTFFKDIISA
;
A
#
# COMPACT_ATOMS: atom_id res chain seq x y z
N MET A 1 -5.61 20.02 1.51
CA MET A 1 -6.38 19.72 2.74
C MET A 1 -6.27 20.82 3.79
N GLN A 2 -7.27 20.93 4.65
CA GLN A 2 -7.26 21.73 5.87
C GLN A 2 -6.92 20.81 7.05
N ILE A 3 -5.67 20.86 7.53
CA ILE A 3 -5.19 19.98 8.60
C ILE A 3 -5.82 20.38 9.94
N ASN A 4 -6.40 19.40 10.64
CA ASN A 4 -6.93 19.60 11.98
C ASN A 4 -5.89 19.20 13.05
N TYR A 5 -5.11 20.18 13.48
CA TYR A 5 -4.10 20.04 14.54
C TYR A 5 -4.66 19.74 15.94
N ARG A 6 -5.99 19.75 16.12
CA ARG A 6 -6.63 19.42 17.40
C ARG A 6 -6.96 17.94 17.54
N LEU A 7 -6.96 17.18 16.43
CA LEU A 7 -7.24 15.75 16.48
C LEU A 7 -6.11 15.01 17.20
N GLN A 8 -6.50 14.12 18.09
CA GLN A 8 -5.65 13.15 18.75
C GLN A 8 -6.04 11.74 18.30
N ALA A 9 -5.14 10.76 18.46
CA ALA A 9 -5.45 9.38 18.11
C ALA A 9 -6.68 8.85 18.86
N GLN A 10 -6.87 9.27 20.10
CA GLN A 10 -8.02 8.93 20.95
C GLN A 10 -9.37 9.38 20.36
N ASP A 11 -9.39 10.43 19.53
CA ASP A 11 -10.62 10.88 18.85
C ASP A 11 -11.11 9.86 17.79
N LEU A 12 -10.27 8.89 17.40
CA LEU A 12 -10.62 7.83 16.47
C LEU A 12 -11.06 6.52 17.14
N SER A 13 -11.07 6.42 18.48
CA SER A 13 -11.48 5.19 19.18
C SER A 13 -12.89 4.73 18.76
N GLU A 14 -13.90 5.61 18.87
CA GLU A 14 -15.28 5.26 18.48
C GLU A 14 -15.42 4.98 16.96
N PRO A 15 -14.86 5.79 16.04
CA PRO A 15 -14.83 5.44 14.62
C PRO A 15 -14.19 4.07 14.30
N ILE A 16 -13.10 3.72 14.98
CA ILE A 16 -12.40 2.44 14.80
C ILE A 16 -13.28 1.27 15.29
N ASP A 17 -13.93 1.41 16.45
CA ASP A 17 -14.85 0.40 16.97
C ASP A 17 -16.02 0.13 15.99
N LYS A 18 -16.58 1.20 15.41
CA LYS A 18 -17.61 1.09 14.37
C LYS A 18 -17.08 0.36 13.13
N LEU A 19 -15.89 0.72 12.65
CA LEU A 19 -15.25 0.05 11.51
C LEU A 19 -15.12 -1.46 11.75
N TRP A 20 -14.63 -1.88 12.91
CA TRP A 20 -14.51 -3.30 13.25
C TRP A 20 -15.86 -4.01 13.37
N SER A 21 -16.89 -3.32 13.86
CA SER A 21 -18.25 -3.84 13.93
C SER A 21 -18.84 -4.14 12.54
N TYR A 22 -18.64 -3.24 11.57
CA TYR A 22 -19.13 -3.43 10.20
C TYR A 22 -18.28 -4.43 9.41
N SER A 23 -16.97 -4.44 9.66
CA SER A 23 -16.01 -5.30 8.96
C SER A 23 -16.34 -6.80 9.10
N ALA A 24 -16.80 -7.24 10.28
CA ALA A 24 -17.09 -8.64 10.54
C ALA A 24 -18.18 -9.21 9.60
N ASP A 25 -19.31 -8.51 9.49
CA ASP A 25 -20.44 -8.95 8.67
C ASP A 25 -20.13 -8.88 7.18
N LYS A 26 -19.35 -7.87 6.77
CA LYS A 26 -18.87 -7.71 5.40
C LYS A 26 -17.98 -8.88 4.96
N LEU A 27 -17.00 -9.25 5.79
CA LEU A 27 -16.13 -10.41 5.53
C LEU A 27 -16.93 -11.71 5.47
N LYS A 28 -17.91 -11.91 6.37
CA LYS A 28 -18.80 -13.08 6.38
C LYS A 28 -19.68 -13.15 5.13
N ASN A 29 -20.25 -12.03 4.71
CA ASN A 29 -21.08 -11.93 3.50
C ASN A 29 -20.25 -12.22 2.24
N MET A 30 -19.12 -11.53 2.08
CA MET A 30 -18.20 -11.73 0.97
C MET A 30 -17.73 -13.18 0.86
N ASN A 31 -17.26 -13.79 1.96
CA ASN A 31 -16.82 -15.18 1.94
C ASN A 31 -17.94 -16.14 1.55
N ARG A 32 -19.18 -15.91 2.01
CA ARG A 32 -20.33 -16.74 1.60
C ARG A 32 -20.59 -16.63 0.09
N HIS A 33 -20.50 -15.42 -0.45
CA HIS A 33 -20.73 -15.16 -1.87
C HIS A 33 -19.61 -15.74 -2.76
N LEU A 34 -18.36 -15.65 -2.33
CA LEU A 34 -17.19 -16.09 -3.10
C LEU A 34 -16.92 -17.60 -3.03
N ARG A 35 -17.58 -18.34 -2.12
CA ARG A 35 -17.43 -19.80 -2.02
C ARG A 35 -17.73 -20.49 -3.36
N GLY A 36 -16.71 -21.13 -3.92
CA GLY A 36 -16.81 -21.85 -5.19
C GLY A 36 -16.62 -21.00 -6.45
N ASN A 37 -16.38 -19.69 -6.31
CA ASN A 37 -15.99 -18.83 -7.41
C ASN A 37 -14.48 -18.93 -7.67
N THR A 38 -14.05 -18.56 -8.89
CA THR A 38 -12.64 -18.56 -9.30
C THR A 38 -12.16 -17.14 -9.59
N GLY A 39 -10.89 -16.87 -9.24
CA GLY A 39 -10.25 -15.56 -9.40
C GLY A 39 -10.39 -14.66 -8.18
N SER A 40 -9.57 -13.61 -8.12
CA SER A 40 -9.53 -12.72 -6.97
C SER A 40 -10.63 -11.65 -6.99
N PRO A 41 -11.26 -11.34 -5.85
CA PRO A 41 -12.18 -10.21 -5.73
C PRO A 41 -11.41 -8.89 -5.81
N VAL A 42 -11.76 -8.05 -6.76
CA VAL A 42 -11.02 -6.80 -7.03
C VAL A 42 -11.78 -5.57 -6.53
N VAL A 43 -13.00 -5.39 -7.03
CA VAL A 43 -13.90 -4.29 -6.70
C VAL A 43 -15.31 -4.82 -6.52
N THR A 44 -16.13 -4.08 -5.79
CA THR A 44 -17.56 -4.32 -5.78
C THR A 44 -18.22 -3.77 -7.04
N VAL A 45 -19.31 -4.41 -7.45
CA VAL A 45 -20.26 -3.91 -8.45
C VAL A 45 -21.65 -4.07 -7.86
N LYS A 46 -22.39 -2.97 -7.70
CA LYS A 46 -23.65 -2.92 -6.97
C LYS A 46 -23.52 -3.51 -5.56
N GLY A 47 -22.39 -3.22 -4.91
CA GLY A 47 -22.09 -3.64 -3.55
C GLY A 47 -21.69 -5.09 -3.34
N VAL A 48 -21.47 -5.86 -4.41
CA VAL A 48 -21.01 -7.25 -4.34
C VAL A 48 -19.62 -7.37 -4.98
N TYR A 49 -18.67 -8.02 -4.32
CA TYR A 49 -17.32 -8.22 -4.86
C TYR A 49 -17.34 -9.16 -6.06
N GLU A 50 -16.82 -8.67 -7.19
CA GLU A 50 -16.75 -9.44 -8.43
C GLU A 50 -15.32 -9.99 -8.64
N PRO A 51 -15.15 -11.33 -8.70
CA PRO A 51 -13.89 -11.96 -9.06
C PRO A 51 -13.44 -11.63 -10.48
N ARG A 52 -12.14 -11.47 -10.69
CA ARG A 52 -11.55 -11.28 -12.02
C ARG A 52 -10.47 -12.32 -12.28
N SER A 53 -10.76 -13.29 -13.16
CA SER A 53 -9.86 -14.43 -13.43
C SER A 53 -8.54 -14.08 -14.12
N TRP A 54 -8.40 -12.88 -14.67
CA TRP A 54 -7.16 -12.42 -15.31
C TRP A 54 -6.19 -11.80 -14.31
N THR A 55 -6.54 -11.70 -13.03
CA THR A 55 -5.70 -11.07 -12.03
C THR A 55 -5.80 -11.68 -10.64
N ASP A 56 -4.64 -11.81 -10.00
CA ASP A 56 -4.49 -12.43 -8.68
C ASP A 56 -3.76 -11.50 -7.67
N TRP A 57 -3.52 -10.22 -8.00
CA TRP A 57 -2.72 -9.33 -7.13
C TRP A 57 -3.44 -8.89 -5.84
N THR A 58 -4.75 -9.14 -5.75
CA THR A 58 -5.61 -8.68 -4.64
C THR A 58 -5.98 -9.77 -3.64
N GLN A 59 -5.67 -11.04 -3.93
CA GLN A 59 -6.10 -12.17 -3.10
C GLN A 59 -5.57 -12.08 -1.67
N GLY A 60 -4.31 -11.67 -1.50
CA GLY A 60 -3.71 -11.56 -0.18
C GLY A 60 -4.33 -10.47 0.69
N PHE A 61 -4.97 -9.46 0.11
CA PHE A 61 -5.71 -8.45 0.86
C PHE A 61 -7.01 -9.01 1.44
N GLN A 62 -7.68 -9.93 0.74
CA GLN A 62 -8.88 -10.61 1.25
C GLN A 62 -8.55 -11.37 2.53
N TYR A 63 -7.59 -12.29 2.47
CA TYR A 63 -7.27 -13.16 3.62
C TYR A 63 -6.46 -12.42 4.69
N GLY A 64 -5.70 -11.40 4.31
CA GLY A 64 -5.09 -10.48 5.26
C GLY A 64 -6.11 -9.66 6.05
N SER A 65 -7.25 -9.32 5.45
CA SER A 65 -8.35 -8.64 6.15
C SER A 65 -8.98 -9.51 7.23
N GLU A 66 -9.06 -10.82 7.01
CA GLU A 66 -9.53 -11.81 8.00
C GLU A 66 -8.57 -11.87 9.21
N LEU A 67 -7.25 -11.85 8.97
CA LEU A 67 -6.26 -11.79 10.04
C LEU A 67 -6.35 -10.49 10.86
N PHE A 68 -6.57 -9.34 10.20
CA PHE A 68 -6.78 -8.08 10.93
C PHE A 68 -8.06 -8.09 11.76
N GLN A 69 -9.15 -8.65 11.23
CA GLN A 69 -10.39 -8.79 11.98
C GLN A 69 -10.20 -9.64 13.25
N TYR A 70 -9.50 -10.77 13.13
CA TYR A 70 -9.14 -11.59 14.29
C TYR A 70 -8.30 -10.78 15.30
N ASN A 71 -7.24 -10.13 14.84
CA ASN A 71 -6.32 -9.39 15.70
C ASN A 71 -7.00 -8.27 16.50
N ALA A 72 -8.01 -7.60 15.90
CA ALA A 72 -8.73 -6.52 16.56
C ALA A 72 -9.82 -7.00 17.53
N THR A 73 -10.43 -8.17 17.29
CA THR A 73 -11.65 -8.59 18.01
C THR A 73 -11.49 -9.85 18.85
N GLY A 74 -10.45 -10.66 18.60
CA GLY A 74 -10.28 -11.98 19.22
C GLY A 74 -11.27 -13.04 18.74
N ASP A 75 -12.12 -12.76 17.73
CA ASP A 75 -13.08 -13.73 17.20
C ASP A 75 -12.35 -14.81 16.37
N ALA A 76 -12.17 -15.98 17.00
CA ALA A 76 -11.44 -17.13 16.44
C ALA A 76 -12.00 -17.61 15.09
N PHE A 77 -13.27 -17.34 14.77
CA PHE A 77 -13.84 -17.64 13.45
C PHE A 77 -12.99 -17.06 12.31
N PHE A 78 -12.50 -15.82 12.45
CA PHE A 78 -11.73 -15.18 11.39
C PHE A 78 -10.30 -15.70 11.29
N LEU A 79 -9.72 -16.18 12.40
CA LEU A 79 -8.41 -16.83 12.36
C LEU A 79 -8.49 -18.17 11.63
N ASP A 80 -9.47 -19.00 11.98
CA ASP A 80 -9.66 -20.31 11.35
C ASP A 80 -9.93 -20.16 9.85
N LEU A 81 -10.81 -19.21 9.48
CA LEU A 81 -11.12 -18.87 8.10
C LEU A 81 -9.88 -18.41 7.32
N ALA A 82 -9.08 -17.50 7.90
CA ALA A 82 -7.86 -17.02 7.26
C ALA A 82 -6.86 -18.16 7.02
N ILE A 83 -6.63 -19.02 8.02
CA ILE A 83 -5.69 -20.14 7.89
C ILE A 83 -6.18 -21.14 6.82
N GLU A 84 -7.47 -21.46 6.78
CA GLU A 84 -8.05 -22.33 5.76
C GLU A 84 -7.82 -21.76 4.36
N ASN A 85 -8.21 -20.50 4.16
CA ASN A 85 -8.11 -19.79 2.88
C ASN A 85 -6.65 -19.63 2.41
N ILE A 86 -5.74 -19.24 3.31
CA ILE A 86 -4.31 -19.09 2.98
C ILE A 86 -3.72 -20.40 2.50
N LYS A 87 -4.03 -21.52 3.17
CA LYS A 87 -3.52 -22.83 2.77
C LYS A 87 -4.07 -23.30 1.43
N ALA A 88 -5.36 -23.05 1.19
CA ALA A 88 -6.03 -23.48 -0.02
C ALA A 88 -5.57 -22.69 -1.25
N GLU A 89 -5.47 -21.36 -1.13
CA GLU A 89 -5.44 -20.48 -2.31
C GLU A 89 -4.10 -19.74 -2.51
N MET A 90 -3.31 -19.52 -1.46
CA MET A 90 -2.12 -18.64 -1.57
C MET A 90 -0.87 -19.34 -2.08
N THR A 91 -0.85 -20.67 -2.17
CA THR A 91 0.34 -21.43 -2.62
C THR A 91 0.79 -21.02 -4.04
N SER A 92 -0.15 -20.81 -4.98
CA SER A 92 0.17 -20.37 -6.34
C SER A 92 0.84 -18.99 -6.38
N HIS A 93 0.50 -18.11 -5.44
CA HIS A 93 1.00 -16.75 -5.34
C HIS A 93 2.45 -16.68 -4.86
N VAL A 94 2.91 -17.66 -4.07
CA VAL A 94 4.32 -17.79 -3.65
C VAL A 94 5.22 -18.11 -4.85
N SER A 95 4.72 -18.87 -5.82
CA SER A 95 5.45 -19.29 -7.03
C SER A 95 5.13 -18.46 -8.27
N HIS A 96 4.45 -17.31 -8.13
CA HIS A 96 4.00 -16.56 -9.30
C HIS A 96 5.12 -15.66 -9.87
N PHE A 97 5.83 -16.15 -10.89
CA PHE A 97 6.91 -15.41 -11.54
C PHE A 97 6.45 -14.27 -12.46
N GLY A 98 5.17 -14.18 -12.80
CA GLY A 98 4.64 -13.27 -13.82
C GLY A 98 4.44 -11.83 -13.35
N VAL A 99 4.41 -11.60 -12.04
CA VAL A 99 4.03 -10.31 -11.42
C VAL A 99 4.98 -9.90 -10.31
N HIS A 100 4.91 -8.63 -9.90
CA HIS A 100 5.74 -8.03 -8.83
C HIS A 100 5.00 -7.91 -7.49
N ASP A 101 3.80 -8.49 -7.39
CA ASP A 101 2.85 -8.27 -6.29
C ASP A 101 3.08 -9.16 -5.05
N HIS A 102 4.27 -9.76 -4.90
CA HIS A 102 4.52 -10.71 -3.80
C HIS A 102 4.41 -10.02 -2.44
N GLY A 103 4.91 -8.79 -2.30
CA GLY A 103 4.73 -8.03 -1.06
C GLY A 103 3.29 -7.60 -0.77
N PHE A 104 2.40 -7.56 -1.76
CA PHE A 104 0.97 -7.35 -1.52
C PHE A 104 0.28 -8.66 -1.13
N ASN A 105 0.57 -9.75 -1.82
CA ASN A 105 -0.09 -11.02 -1.57
C ASN A 105 0.46 -11.74 -0.32
N ASN A 106 1.77 -11.95 -0.27
CA ASN A 106 2.39 -12.88 0.66
C ASN A 106 2.74 -12.23 2.01
N LEU A 107 3.00 -10.92 2.08
CA LEU A 107 3.15 -10.24 3.38
C LEU A 107 1.81 -9.95 4.05
N SER A 108 0.78 -9.59 3.28
CA SER A 108 -0.56 -9.36 3.83
C SER A 108 -1.17 -10.63 4.44
N THR A 109 -0.72 -11.80 3.99
CA THR A 109 -1.13 -13.13 4.48
C THR A 109 -0.07 -13.75 5.40
N TYR A 110 0.91 -14.47 4.84
CA TYR A 110 1.95 -15.17 5.59
C TYR A 110 2.73 -14.24 6.53
N GLY A 111 2.99 -13.00 6.11
CA GLY A 111 3.66 -11.99 6.94
C GLY A 111 2.84 -11.62 8.18
N ASN A 112 1.56 -11.29 8.00
CA ASN A 112 0.65 -11.00 9.11
C ASN A 112 0.45 -12.21 10.03
N LEU A 113 0.31 -13.42 9.47
CA LEU A 113 0.16 -14.63 10.27
C LEU A 113 1.43 -14.93 11.09
N LEU A 114 2.61 -14.76 10.49
CA LEU A 114 3.89 -14.87 11.21
C LEU A 114 4.00 -13.83 12.32
N ARG A 115 3.58 -12.58 12.08
CA ARG A 115 3.55 -11.54 13.10
C ARG A 115 2.64 -11.92 14.26
N LEU A 116 1.43 -12.42 13.99
CA LEU A 116 0.51 -12.86 15.06
C LEU A 116 1.08 -14.03 15.88
N LEU A 117 1.82 -14.95 15.24
CA LEU A 117 2.57 -16.01 15.91
C LEU A 117 3.73 -15.46 16.77
N ASN A 118 4.43 -14.43 16.30
CA ASN A 118 5.49 -13.77 17.07
C ASN A 118 4.95 -13.02 18.28
N GLU A 119 3.79 -12.37 18.13
CA GLU A 119 3.11 -11.64 19.20
C GLU A 119 2.39 -12.58 20.21
N GLY A 120 2.45 -13.90 20.01
CA GLY A 120 1.78 -14.88 20.88
C GLY A 120 0.25 -14.84 20.80
N LYS A 121 -0.31 -14.22 19.75
CA LYS A 121 -1.76 -14.07 19.54
C LYS A 121 -2.41 -15.27 18.87
N VAL A 122 -1.63 -16.19 18.33
CA VAL A 122 -2.10 -17.43 17.72
C VAL A 122 -1.48 -18.58 18.49
N THR A 123 -2.30 -19.57 18.86
CA THR A 123 -1.81 -20.79 19.50
C THR A 123 -0.80 -21.47 18.58
N GLU A 124 0.41 -21.63 19.07
CA GLU A 124 1.53 -22.07 18.24
C GLU A 124 1.34 -23.53 17.79
N ALA A 125 1.27 -23.72 16.47
CA ALA A 125 1.49 -25.02 15.84
C ALA A 125 2.90 -25.00 15.23
N PRO A 126 3.80 -25.93 15.58
CA PRO A 126 5.20 -25.89 15.13
C PRO A 126 5.36 -25.72 13.61
N TRP A 127 4.52 -26.38 12.82
CA TRP A 127 4.56 -26.32 11.36
C TRP A 127 4.12 -24.97 10.78
N LEU A 128 3.26 -24.21 11.48
CA LEU A 128 2.63 -23.01 10.91
C LEU A 128 3.62 -21.86 10.76
N ARG A 129 4.52 -21.72 11.74
CA ARG A 129 5.63 -20.76 11.70
C ARG A 129 6.57 -21.05 10.55
N GLU A 130 7.02 -22.31 10.44
CA GLU A 130 7.90 -22.77 9.36
C GLU A 130 7.24 -22.60 7.98
N TYR A 131 5.94 -22.87 7.89
CA TYR A 131 5.15 -22.67 6.67
C TYR A 131 5.14 -21.21 6.22
N CYS A 132 4.86 -20.27 7.13
CA CYS A 132 4.90 -18.83 6.82
C CYS A 132 6.32 -18.38 6.43
N GLN A 133 7.34 -18.80 7.17
CA GLN A 133 8.72 -18.46 6.87
C GLN A 133 9.15 -18.98 5.50
N LEU A 134 8.84 -20.24 5.16
CA LEU A 134 9.14 -20.81 3.85
C LEU A 134 8.48 -20.01 2.72
N ALA A 135 7.17 -19.70 2.86
CA ALA A 135 6.44 -18.93 1.87
C ALA A 135 7.06 -17.53 1.65
N LEU A 136 7.44 -16.84 2.73
CA LEU A 136 8.05 -15.51 2.66
C LEU A 136 9.45 -15.55 2.02
N LYS A 137 10.27 -16.54 2.38
CA LYS A 137 11.61 -16.76 1.78
C LYS A 137 11.50 -17.00 0.28
N LEU A 138 10.62 -17.90 -0.14
CA LEU A 138 10.40 -18.21 -1.56
C LEU A 138 9.84 -17.00 -2.32
N SER A 139 8.88 -16.28 -1.75
CA SER A 139 8.32 -15.07 -2.35
C SER A 139 9.37 -13.98 -2.55
N ALA A 140 10.26 -13.79 -1.57
CA ALA A 140 11.38 -12.86 -1.68
C ALA A 140 12.33 -13.24 -2.83
N SER A 141 12.65 -14.53 -2.97
CA SER A 141 13.41 -15.06 -4.11
C SER A 141 12.71 -14.79 -5.44
N VAL A 142 11.43 -15.14 -5.57
CA VAL A 142 10.67 -15.00 -6.82
C VAL A 142 10.58 -13.54 -7.24
N GLN A 143 10.22 -12.63 -6.33
CA GLN A 143 10.18 -11.20 -6.64
C GLN A 143 11.58 -10.66 -6.99
N ALA A 144 12.62 -11.08 -6.27
CA ALA A 144 13.98 -10.65 -6.57
C ALA A 144 14.45 -11.06 -7.97
N GLN A 145 13.96 -12.17 -8.55
CA GLN A 145 14.34 -12.60 -9.91
C GLN A 145 13.82 -11.66 -11.01
N ARG A 146 12.82 -10.82 -10.73
CA ARG A 146 12.30 -9.83 -11.70
C ARG A 146 13.21 -8.61 -11.79
N TRP A 147 14.50 -8.80 -12.08
CA TRP A 147 15.50 -7.74 -12.02
C TRP A 147 15.82 -7.15 -13.39
N THR A 148 15.75 -5.82 -13.50
CA THR A 148 16.33 -5.05 -14.61
C THR A 148 17.56 -4.31 -14.12
N GLN A 149 18.71 -4.62 -14.73
CA GLN A 149 19.98 -3.95 -14.45
C GLN A 149 20.00 -2.57 -15.13
N LEU A 150 20.42 -1.55 -14.38
CA LEU A 150 20.73 -0.22 -14.90
C LEU A 150 22.26 0.01 -14.91
N PRO A 151 22.77 1.05 -15.60
CA PRO A 151 24.19 1.41 -15.53
C PRO A 151 24.68 1.68 -14.10
N LYS A 152 23.77 2.09 -13.20
CA LYS A 152 23.99 2.22 -11.75
C LYS A 152 22.79 1.61 -11.01
N GLY A 153 23.00 0.51 -10.30
CA GLY A 153 21.94 -0.23 -9.58
C GLY A 153 20.96 -0.93 -10.52
N GLY A 154 19.71 -1.06 -10.11
CA GLY A 154 18.65 -1.63 -10.93
C GLY A 154 17.30 -1.58 -10.23
N TYR A 155 16.30 -2.25 -10.79
CA TYR A 155 14.96 -2.26 -10.22
C TYR A 155 14.23 -3.59 -10.48
N ILE A 156 13.24 -3.86 -9.63
CA ILE A 156 12.28 -4.93 -9.83
C ILE A 156 11.25 -4.47 -10.87
N TYR A 157 11.19 -5.13 -12.03
CA TYR A 157 10.32 -4.70 -13.12
C TYR A 157 8.86 -5.17 -12.96
N SER A 158 7.95 -4.34 -13.46
CA SER A 158 6.50 -4.54 -13.33
C SER A 158 5.99 -5.70 -14.19
N PHE A 159 4.70 -6.04 -14.12
CA PHE A 159 4.13 -7.08 -14.99
C PHE A 159 4.18 -6.72 -16.49
N ASN A 160 4.36 -5.42 -16.85
CA ASN A 160 4.55 -5.01 -18.24
C ASN A 160 5.88 -5.49 -18.85
N GLY A 161 6.84 -5.89 -18.01
CA GLY A 161 8.10 -6.50 -18.42
C GLY A 161 9.32 -5.64 -18.11
N PRO A 162 10.53 -6.07 -18.55
CA PRO A 162 11.81 -5.55 -18.08
C PRO A 162 12.07 -4.06 -18.33
N HIS A 163 11.28 -3.39 -19.14
CA HIS A 163 11.41 -1.96 -19.45
C HIS A 163 10.67 -1.06 -18.45
N SER A 164 9.84 -1.63 -17.57
CA SER A 164 8.82 -0.90 -16.81
C SER A 164 9.06 -0.99 -15.30
N LEU A 165 9.13 0.17 -14.65
CA LEU A 165 9.15 0.34 -13.20
C LEU A 165 7.84 1.01 -12.76
N PHE A 166 6.95 0.28 -12.10
CA PHE A 166 5.74 0.87 -11.50
C PHE A 166 6.03 1.40 -10.10
N VAL A 167 5.36 2.47 -9.68
CA VAL A 167 5.58 3.06 -8.35
C VAL A 167 5.06 2.19 -7.20
N ASP A 168 4.05 1.34 -7.43
CA ASP A 168 3.53 0.40 -6.42
C ASP A 168 4.55 -0.63 -5.95
N THR A 169 5.57 -0.93 -6.75
CA THR A 169 6.66 -1.84 -6.38
C THR A 169 7.44 -1.40 -5.14
N ILE A 170 7.45 -0.11 -4.80
CA ILE A 170 8.01 0.37 -3.52
C ILE A 170 7.25 -0.18 -2.30
N ARG A 171 5.97 -0.54 -2.48
CA ARG A 171 5.17 -1.22 -1.46
C ARG A 171 5.36 -2.71 -1.45
N THR A 172 5.76 -3.33 -2.56
CA THR A 172 5.96 -4.78 -2.60
C THR A 172 7.38 -5.17 -2.22
N VAL A 173 8.36 -4.28 -2.38
CA VAL A 173 9.79 -4.53 -2.09
C VAL A 173 10.08 -4.94 -0.65
N ARG A 174 9.21 -4.59 0.31
CA ARG A 174 9.30 -5.07 1.69
C ARG A 174 9.40 -6.59 1.84
N ILE A 175 8.95 -7.38 0.85
CA ILE A 175 9.15 -8.84 0.88
C ILE A 175 10.64 -9.22 0.81
N LEU A 176 11.48 -8.44 0.12
CA LEU A 176 12.93 -8.65 0.09
C LEU A 176 13.56 -8.34 1.45
N ASN A 177 13.10 -7.28 2.13
CA ASN A 177 13.55 -6.93 3.48
C ASN A 177 13.22 -8.07 4.46
N VAL A 178 11.99 -8.61 4.41
CA VAL A 178 11.58 -9.76 5.23
C VAL A 178 12.37 -11.02 4.87
N GLY A 179 12.59 -11.29 3.58
CA GLY A 179 13.44 -12.41 3.14
C GLY A 179 14.86 -12.32 3.72
N HIS A 180 15.46 -11.13 3.71
CA HIS A 180 16.76 -10.88 4.33
C HIS A 180 16.72 -11.12 5.85
N LEU A 181 15.74 -10.56 6.57
CA LEU A 181 15.61 -10.78 8.03
C LEU A 181 15.43 -12.25 8.41
N LEU A 182 14.82 -13.05 7.54
CA LEU A 182 14.69 -14.49 7.71
C LEU A 182 15.97 -15.29 7.36
N GLY A 183 17.08 -14.60 7.07
CA GLY A 183 18.37 -15.20 6.71
C GLY A 183 18.39 -15.87 5.34
N HIS A 184 17.47 -15.48 4.44
CA HIS A 184 17.36 -16.11 3.13
C HIS A 184 18.30 -15.48 2.10
N CYS A 185 18.78 -16.29 1.17
CA CYS A 185 19.49 -15.84 -0.01
C CYS A 185 18.93 -16.55 -1.26
N SER A 186 18.90 -15.84 -2.39
CA SER A 186 18.53 -16.44 -3.67
C SER A 186 19.78 -16.75 -4.47
N SER A 187 19.75 -17.83 -5.25
CA SER A 187 20.78 -18.11 -6.27
C SER A 187 20.24 -17.74 -7.64
N GLY A 188 21.03 -17.00 -8.42
CA GLY A 188 20.83 -16.77 -9.85
C GLY A 188 21.54 -17.83 -10.68
N GLU A 189 21.73 -17.53 -11.97
CA GLU A 189 22.50 -18.40 -12.88
C GLU A 189 23.92 -18.65 -12.37
N ASN A 190 24.43 -19.86 -12.58
CA ASN A 190 25.75 -20.30 -12.13
C ASN A 190 25.98 -20.09 -10.61
N ASP A 191 24.91 -20.25 -9.81
CA ASP A 191 24.92 -20.11 -8.35
C ASP A 191 25.35 -18.72 -7.82
N VAL A 192 25.30 -17.68 -8.66
CA VAL A 192 25.58 -16.31 -8.24
C VAL A 192 24.57 -15.91 -7.16
N LYS A 193 25.07 -15.57 -5.97
CA LYS A 193 24.22 -15.16 -4.86
C LYS A 193 23.62 -13.79 -5.11
N ILE A 194 22.30 -13.72 -4.96
CA ILE A 194 21.52 -12.50 -5.02
C ILE A 194 21.30 -12.01 -3.59
N ASN A 195 21.84 -10.84 -3.29
CA ASN A 195 21.55 -10.15 -2.04
C ASN A 195 20.16 -9.50 -2.11
N LEU A 196 19.23 -10.03 -1.31
CA LEU A 196 17.83 -9.59 -1.30
C LEU A 196 17.70 -8.14 -0.81
N LEU A 197 18.36 -7.80 0.30
CA LEU A 197 18.27 -6.44 0.85
C LEU A 197 18.90 -5.43 -0.09
N GLN A 198 20.08 -5.72 -0.65
CA GLN A 198 20.72 -4.83 -1.61
C GLN A 198 19.82 -4.55 -2.82
N ARG A 199 19.21 -5.59 -3.42
CA ARG A 199 18.25 -5.40 -4.53
C ARG A 199 17.05 -4.58 -4.10
N GLY A 200 16.55 -4.79 -2.87
CA GLY A 200 15.43 -4.02 -2.34
C GLY A 200 15.74 -2.53 -2.20
N LEU A 201 16.93 -2.20 -1.69
CA LEU A 201 17.39 -0.83 -1.52
C LEU A 201 17.74 -0.16 -2.85
N GLU A 202 18.40 -0.86 -3.78
CA GLU A 202 18.65 -0.37 -5.14
C GLU A 202 17.34 -0.06 -5.87
N HIS A 203 16.34 -0.92 -5.72
CA HIS A 203 15.01 -0.69 -6.27
C HIS A 203 14.33 0.54 -5.66
N ALA A 204 14.42 0.73 -4.34
CA ALA A 204 13.88 1.91 -3.68
C ALA A 204 14.59 3.20 -4.15
N LEU A 205 15.91 3.15 -4.33
CA LEU A 205 16.70 4.25 -4.91
C LEU A 205 16.28 4.56 -6.36
N ALA A 206 16.07 3.54 -7.19
CA ALA A 206 15.58 3.71 -8.56
C ALA A 206 14.17 4.36 -8.56
N THR A 207 13.27 3.90 -7.69
CA THR A 207 11.92 4.47 -7.57
C THR A 207 11.97 5.92 -7.12
N ALA A 208 12.78 6.26 -6.11
CA ALA A 208 12.97 7.63 -5.65
C ALA A 208 13.50 8.53 -6.77
N LYS A 209 14.43 8.01 -7.58
CA LYS A 209 15.06 8.76 -8.66
C LYS A 209 14.14 8.97 -9.87
N TYR A 210 13.38 7.96 -10.28
CA TYR A 210 12.69 7.97 -11.57
C TYR A 210 11.19 8.18 -11.46
N SER A 211 10.56 7.78 -10.36
CA SER A 211 9.11 7.92 -10.17
C SER A 211 8.73 9.21 -9.45
N ILE A 212 9.58 9.72 -8.55
CA ILE A 212 9.27 10.92 -7.75
C ILE A 212 9.94 12.15 -8.36
N TYR A 213 9.22 13.27 -8.42
CA TYR A 213 9.71 14.55 -8.93
C TYR A 213 10.00 15.51 -7.77
N TYR A 214 10.97 16.39 -7.94
CA TYR A 214 11.54 17.20 -6.85
C TYR A 214 11.57 18.70 -7.15
N GLY A 215 11.13 19.14 -8.34
CA GLY A 215 11.25 20.55 -8.73
C GLY A 215 12.69 21.03 -8.82
N GLU A 216 13.62 20.13 -9.16
CA GLU A 216 15.07 20.39 -9.22
C GLU A 216 15.58 20.50 -10.66
N GLY A 217 14.67 20.71 -11.60
CA GLY A 217 14.99 20.94 -13.00
C GLY A 217 15.19 19.67 -13.82
N ARG A 218 14.52 18.57 -13.48
CA ARG A 218 14.49 17.35 -14.30
C ARG A 218 13.96 17.66 -15.71
N ASP A 219 12.83 18.37 -15.78
CA ASP A 219 12.16 18.82 -17.00
C ASP A 219 11.15 19.94 -16.66
N THR A 220 10.43 20.49 -17.66
CA THR A 220 9.43 21.56 -17.47
C THR A 220 8.23 21.16 -16.61
N TYR A 221 7.98 19.87 -16.42
CA TYR A 221 6.89 19.31 -15.60
C TYR A 221 7.39 18.75 -14.26
N ASP A 222 8.59 19.14 -13.83
CA ASP A 222 9.18 18.77 -12.55
C ASP A 222 8.60 19.63 -11.42
N VAL A 223 7.69 19.02 -10.67
CA VAL A 223 6.98 19.64 -9.55
C VAL A 223 7.24 18.79 -8.31
N TRP A 224 7.56 19.45 -7.19
CA TRP A 224 7.83 18.78 -5.90
C TRP A 224 6.73 17.79 -5.54
N GLY A 225 7.09 16.51 -5.44
CA GLY A 225 6.22 15.41 -5.01
C GLY A 225 5.27 14.86 -6.06
N ARG A 226 5.24 15.45 -7.26
CA ARG A 226 4.55 14.82 -8.40
C ARG A 226 5.11 13.41 -8.57
N THR A 227 4.23 12.44 -8.78
CA THR A 227 4.60 11.02 -8.81
C THR A 227 4.14 10.38 -10.11
N ALA A 228 5.09 9.89 -10.91
CA ALA A 228 4.77 9.07 -12.06
C ALA A 228 4.29 7.69 -11.61
N HIS A 229 3.26 7.18 -12.28
CA HIS A 229 2.79 5.82 -12.05
C HIS A 229 3.81 4.80 -12.56
N GLU A 230 4.35 5.02 -13.76
CA GLU A 230 5.30 4.11 -14.41
C GLU A 230 6.49 4.91 -14.97
N ALA A 231 7.70 4.38 -14.82
CA ALA A 231 8.92 4.85 -15.46
C ALA A 231 9.37 3.83 -16.51
N ILE A 232 9.59 4.30 -17.75
CA ILE A 232 9.98 3.47 -18.90
C ILE A 232 11.48 3.61 -19.19
N PHE A 233 12.14 2.48 -19.43
CA PHE A 233 13.56 2.38 -19.74
C PHE A 233 13.80 1.65 -21.05
N ASN A 234 14.88 1.98 -21.75
CA ASN A 234 15.37 1.15 -22.84
C ASN A 234 16.23 0.02 -22.29
N VAL A 235 15.79 -1.22 -22.51
CA VAL A 235 16.46 -2.42 -22.00
C VAL A 235 17.79 -2.73 -22.67
N ASN A 236 18.11 -2.09 -23.80
CA ASN A 236 19.38 -2.28 -24.49
C ASN A 236 20.54 -1.52 -23.82
N ASP A 237 20.26 -0.37 -23.20
CA ASP A 237 21.29 0.53 -22.63
C ASP A 237 20.98 1.00 -21.19
N GLY A 238 19.78 0.68 -20.67
CA GLY A 238 19.30 1.10 -19.36
C GLY A 238 18.96 2.59 -19.24
N ASN A 239 18.86 3.32 -20.35
CA ASN A 239 18.52 4.74 -20.30
C ASN A 239 17.02 4.94 -20.02
N PHE A 240 16.71 5.86 -19.10
CA PHE A 240 15.35 6.34 -18.88
C PHE A 240 14.80 7.00 -20.15
N ARG A 241 13.53 6.74 -20.46
CA ARG A 241 12.85 7.24 -21.66
C ARG A 241 11.77 8.26 -21.33
N SER A 242 10.81 7.87 -20.50
CA SER A 242 9.69 8.75 -20.18
C SER A 242 8.92 8.25 -18.95
N PRO A 243 8.18 9.15 -18.27
CA PRO A 243 7.09 8.71 -17.41
C PRO A 243 5.94 8.17 -18.27
N SER A 244 5.15 7.28 -17.70
CA SER A 244 4.00 6.62 -18.30
C SER A 244 2.94 6.36 -17.21
N THR A 245 1.78 5.86 -17.62
CA THR A 245 0.74 5.41 -16.71
C THR A 245 -0.15 4.37 -17.39
N GLN A 246 -0.63 3.40 -16.61
CA GLN A 246 -1.74 2.52 -17.00
C GLN A 246 -3.07 2.99 -16.44
N GLN A 247 -3.10 3.43 -15.18
CA GLN A 247 -4.34 3.70 -14.43
C GLN A 247 -4.63 5.18 -14.19
N GLY A 248 -3.63 6.05 -14.35
CA GLY A 248 -3.78 7.51 -14.23
C GLY A 248 -4.27 8.16 -15.51
N TYR A 249 -4.62 9.44 -15.43
CA TYR A 249 -5.08 10.22 -16.57
C TYR A 249 -3.97 10.42 -17.62
N SER A 250 -2.75 10.71 -17.17
CA SER A 250 -1.60 10.98 -18.05
C SER A 250 -0.29 10.59 -17.38
N GLY A 251 0.73 10.24 -18.17
CA GLY A 251 2.09 10.09 -17.66
C GLY A 251 2.65 11.39 -17.06
N PHE A 252 2.00 12.53 -17.34
CA PHE A 252 2.34 13.85 -16.79
C PHE A 252 1.46 14.28 -15.61
N SER A 253 0.42 13.54 -15.27
CA SER A 253 -0.39 13.81 -14.07
C SER A 253 0.13 13.04 -12.85
N THR A 254 -0.60 13.07 -11.73
CA THR A 254 -0.34 12.21 -10.57
C THR A 254 -1.60 11.45 -10.22
N TRP A 255 -1.57 10.15 -10.48
CA TRP A 255 -2.60 9.22 -10.04
C TRP A 255 -2.48 8.99 -8.54
N THR A 256 -3.55 9.26 -7.78
CA THR A 256 -3.42 9.49 -6.33
C THR A 256 -3.18 8.21 -5.53
N ARG A 257 -3.60 7.04 -6.04
CA ARG A 257 -3.19 5.77 -5.44
C ARG A 257 -1.71 5.46 -5.67
N GLY A 258 -1.17 5.77 -6.85
CA GLY A 258 0.27 5.65 -7.12
C GLY A 258 1.10 6.55 -6.20
N LEU A 259 0.62 7.78 -5.95
CA LEU A 259 1.18 8.66 -4.93
C LEU A 259 1.12 8.04 -3.53
N GLY A 260 -0.05 7.50 -3.13
CA GLY A 260 -0.21 6.81 -1.85
C GLY A 260 0.78 5.66 -1.67
N TRP A 261 1.03 4.86 -2.71
CA TRP A 261 2.03 3.80 -2.67
C TRP A 261 3.44 4.32 -2.39
N ALA A 262 3.84 5.41 -3.05
CA ALA A 262 5.12 6.04 -2.77
C ALA A 262 5.20 6.56 -1.33
N MET A 263 4.17 7.28 -0.86
CA MET A 263 4.11 7.81 0.51
C MET A 263 4.32 6.71 1.55
N LEU A 264 3.51 5.66 1.47
CA LEU A 264 3.55 4.56 2.43
C LEU A 264 4.83 3.71 2.28
N GLY A 265 5.26 3.43 1.04
CA GLY A 265 6.44 2.61 0.80
C GLY A 265 7.73 3.26 1.30
N PHE A 266 7.95 4.55 1.02
CA PHE A 266 9.15 5.24 1.53
C PHE A 266 9.10 5.40 3.05
N ALA A 267 7.93 5.69 3.65
CA ALA A 267 7.79 5.73 5.11
C ALA A 267 8.13 4.38 5.76
N GLU A 268 7.66 3.25 5.20
CA GLU A 268 8.01 1.91 5.68
C GLU A 268 9.50 1.57 5.49
N GLN A 269 10.14 2.03 4.40
CA GLN A 269 11.60 1.87 4.23
C GLN A 269 12.39 2.67 5.27
N LEU A 270 11.97 3.91 5.58
CA LEU A 270 12.58 4.71 6.65
C LEU A 270 12.44 4.04 8.02
N GLU A 271 11.28 3.48 8.34
CA GLU A 271 11.09 2.70 9.57
C GLU A 271 12.02 1.48 9.61
N PHE A 272 12.25 0.82 8.47
CA PHE A 272 13.16 -0.31 8.38
C PHE A 272 14.62 0.12 8.64
N LEU A 273 15.09 1.20 7.99
CA LEU A 273 16.44 1.75 8.21
C LEU A 273 16.63 2.21 9.66
N GLN A 274 15.63 2.88 10.24
CA GLN A 274 15.66 3.34 11.63
C GLN A 274 15.75 2.19 12.64
N LYS A 275 15.24 0.99 12.32
CA LYS A 275 15.29 -0.16 13.22
C LYS A 275 16.59 -0.97 13.08
N HIS A 276 17.22 -0.97 11.91
CA HIS A 276 18.35 -1.84 11.60
C HIS A 276 19.56 -0.99 11.24
N ASP A 277 20.23 -0.43 12.25
CA ASP A 277 21.19 0.65 12.05
C ASP A 277 22.47 0.27 11.29
N ASP A 278 22.90 -1.00 11.36
CA ASP A 278 24.25 -1.45 10.98
C ASP A 278 24.24 -2.66 10.01
N LEU A 279 23.49 -2.57 8.91
CA LEU A 279 23.49 -3.62 7.87
C LEU A 279 24.61 -3.37 6.84
N PRO A 280 25.41 -4.39 6.48
CA PRO A 280 26.56 -4.24 5.59
C PRO A 280 26.19 -3.80 4.17
N GLU A 281 24.96 -4.09 3.72
CA GLU A 281 24.43 -3.67 2.42
C GLU A 281 24.38 -2.14 2.27
N TYR A 282 24.31 -1.39 3.37
CA TYR A 282 24.22 0.07 3.31
C TYR A 282 25.50 0.70 2.74
N GLU A 283 26.66 0.19 3.14
CA GLU A 283 27.96 0.71 2.67
C GLU A 283 28.14 0.54 1.16
N ALA A 284 27.67 -0.58 0.62
CA ALA A 284 27.68 -0.83 -0.82
C ALA A 284 26.82 0.16 -1.62
N LEU A 285 25.89 0.85 -0.97
CA LEU A 285 24.91 1.75 -1.58
C LEU A 285 25.11 3.23 -1.20
N GLY A 286 26.30 3.60 -0.73
CA GLY A 286 26.64 4.98 -0.37
C GLY A 286 26.46 5.33 1.10
N GLY A 287 26.20 4.32 1.95
CA GLY A 287 26.03 4.46 3.39
C GLY A 287 24.57 4.72 3.78
N ARG A 288 24.25 4.40 5.04
CA ARG A 288 22.89 4.56 5.57
C ARG A 288 22.38 5.99 5.46
N ALA A 289 23.22 6.98 5.78
CA ALA A 289 22.83 8.39 5.76
C ALA A 289 22.33 8.82 4.37
N TYR A 290 22.96 8.33 3.29
CA TYR A 290 22.52 8.61 1.92
C TYR A 290 21.18 7.94 1.60
N LEU A 291 20.98 6.69 2.02
CA LEU A 291 19.70 5.99 1.85
C LEU A 291 18.58 6.71 2.60
N GLU A 292 18.84 7.08 3.85
CA GLU A 292 17.90 7.77 4.73
C GLU A 292 17.54 9.16 4.19
N GLU A 293 18.53 9.95 3.77
CA GLU A 293 18.29 11.25 3.11
C GLU A 293 17.45 11.11 1.84
N THR A 294 17.79 10.13 0.99
CA THR A 294 17.07 9.91 -0.28
C THR A 294 15.63 9.49 -0.04
N PHE A 295 15.39 8.54 0.86
CA PHE A 295 14.05 8.04 1.16
C PHE A 295 13.22 9.07 1.92
N LEU A 296 13.85 9.86 2.81
CA LEU A 296 13.18 10.95 3.53
C LEU A 296 12.76 12.06 2.57
N LYS A 297 13.62 12.43 1.62
CA LYS A 297 13.26 13.40 0.57
C LYS A 297 12.08 12.92 -0.26
N ALA A 298 12.06 11.65 -0.66
CA ALA A 298 10.95 11.07 -1.41
C ALA A 298 9.65 11.01 -0.58
N ALA A 299 9.72 10.59 0.69
CA ALA A 299 8.57 10.55 1.58
C ALA A 299 7.98 11.95 1.84
N ARG A 300 8.84 12.95 2.12
CA ARG A 300 8.41 14.35 2.29
C ARG A 300 7.78 14.90 1.02
N ALA A 301 8.45 14.75 -0.13
CA ALA A 301 7.94 15.24 -1.40
C ALA A 301 6.54 14.70 -1.69
N THR A 302 6.37 13.38 -1.61
CA THR A 302 5.07 12.75 -1.89
C THR A 302 3.99 13.12 -0.88
N CYS A 303 4.32 13.20 0.41
CA CYS A 303 3.36 13.60 1.44
C CYS A 303 2.95 15.08 1.32
N ASP A 304 3.89 15.98 1.03
CA ASP A 304 3.61 17.40 0.81
C ASP A 304 2.70 17.60 -0.41
N PHE A 305 2.98 16.87 -1.49
CA PHE A 305 2.15 16.94 -2.69
C PHE A 305 0.73 16.43 -2.41
N TYR A 306 0.57 15.33 -1.67
CA TYR A 306 -0.73 14.84 -1.22
C TYR A 306 -1.49 15.91 -0.42
N ILE A 307 -0.84 16.52 0.58
CA ILE A 307 -1.44 17.59 1.41
C ILE A 307 -1.90 18.77 0.55
N GLY A 308 -1.11 19.17 -0.45
CA GLY A 308 -1.40 20.28 -1.37
C GLY A 308 -2.36 19.96 -2.54
N HIS A 309 -2.67 18.68 -2.79
CA HIS A 309 -3.45 18.23 -3.95
C HIS A 309 -4.59 17.28 -3.60
N THR A 310 -5.15 17.44 -2.40
CA THR A 310 -6.36 16.75 -1.95
C THR A 310 -7.40 17.76 -1.47
N ALA A 311 -8.66 17.33 -1.39
CA ALA A 311 -9.77 18.16 -0.90
C ALA A 311 -9.55 18.60 0.56
N SER A 312 -10.39 19.51 1.06
CA SER A 312 -10.17 20.12 2.38
C SER A 312 -10.24 19.11 3.53
N ASP A 313 -11.00 18.03 3.36
CA ASP A 313 -11.19 16.94 4.32
C ASP A 313 -10.12 15.83 4.24
N GLY A 314 -9.17 15.98 3.30
CA GLY A 314 -8.06 15.04 3.10
C GLY A 314 -8.32 13.96 2.06
N ILE A 315 -9.54 13.83 1.51
CA ILE A 315 -9.86 12.77 0.55
C ILE A 315 -9.52 13.20 -0.89
N PRO A 316 -8.69 12.44 -1.62
CA PRO A 316 -8.21 12.86 -2.93
C PRO A 316 -9.18 12.50 -4.05
N TYR A 317 -9.21 13.33 -5.10
CA TYR A 317 -9.70 12.89 -6.41
C TYR A 317 -8.79 11.81 -6.99
N TRP A 318 -9.30 10.97 -7.90
CA TRP A 318 -8.55 9.80 -8.39
C TRP A 318 -7.22 10.15 -9.10
N ASP A 319 -7.14 11.33 -9.71
CA ASP A 319 -5.94 11.84 -10.37
C ASP A 319 -5.91 13.39 -10.32
N THR A 320 -4.76 13.97 -10.00
CA THR A 320 -4.61 15.43 -9.83
C THR A 320 -4.65 16.22 -11.13
N GLY A 321 -4.56 15.54 -12.28
CA GLY A 321 -4.67 16.12 -13.61
C GLY A 321 -5.96 15.75 -14.33
N ALA A 322 -6.92 15.10 -13.67
CA ALA A 322 -8.16 14.69 -14.29
C ALA A 322 -8.92 15.89 -14.89
N PRO A 323 -9.38 15.82 -16.15
CA PRO A 323 -9.83 16.99 -16.90
C PRO A 323 -11.14 17.58 -16.35
N GLY A 324 -11.98 16.78 -15.71
CA GLY A 324 -13.22 17.25 -15.10
C GLY A 324 -13.01 18.06 -13.82
N LEU A 325 -11.81 18.07 -13.23
CA LEU A 325 -11.49 18.89 -12.06
C LEU A 325 -11.73 20.39 -12.33
N VAL A 326 -11.58 20.84 -13.59
CA VAL A 326 -11.81 22.24 -13.97
C VAL A 326 -13.25 22.69 -13.72
N HIS A 327 -14.19 21.75 -13.67
CA HIS A 327 -15.61 22.01 -13.45
C HIS A 327 -15.99 22.04 -11.97
N LEU A 328 -15.09 21.66 -11.07
CA LEU A 328 -15.32 21.64 -9.63
C LEU A 328 -14.92 22.96 -8.92
N GLY A 329 -14.30 23.89 -9.65
CA GLY A 329 -13.83 25.17 -9.10
C GLY A 329 -12.75 24.98 -8.04
N GLU A 330 -12.84 25.71 -6.93
CA GLU A 330 -11.92 25.62 -5.78
C GLU A 330 -12.14 24.34 -4.94
N TRP A 331 -12.03 23.16 -5.57
CA TRP A 331 -12.27 21.87 -4.94
C TRP A 331 -11.29 21.55 -3.81
N LYS A 332 -10.10 22.15 -3.82
CA LYS A 332 -9.09 21.98 -2.75
C LYS A 332 -9.50 22.65 -1.43
N ASP A 333 -10.37 23.66 -1.49
CA ASP A 333 -10.84 24.42 -0.33
C ASP A 333 -12.17 23.92 0.21
N LYS A 334 -12.73 22.86 -0.40
CA LYS A 334 -14.02 22.27 -0.03
C LYS A 334 -13.84 20.81 0.40
N PRO A 335 -14.74 20.27 1.24
CA PRO A 335 -14.81 18.84 1.48
C PRO A 335 -14.99 18.10 0.16
N SER A 336 -14.43 16.91 0.06
CA SER A 336 -14.60 16.08 -1.12
C SER A 336 -16.07 15.70 -1.29
N ASP A 337 -16.51 15.59 -2.54
CA ASP A 337 -17.88 15.20 -2.87
C ASP A 337 -17.84 13.95 -3.75
N PRO A 338 -18.12 12.75 -3.22
CA PRO A 338 -18.15 11.52 -4.02
C PRO A 338 -19.33 11.45 -5.00
N PHE A 339 -20.32 12.35 -4.90
CA PHE A 339 -21.55 12.33 -5.70
C PHE A 339 -21.64 13.48 -6.72
N ASN A 340 -20.52 14.18 -6.97
CA ASN A 340 -20.46 15.24 -7.97
C ASN A 340 -20.64 14.70 -9.42
N ASP A 341 -20.77 15.60 -10.39
CA ASP A 341 -21.05 15.25 -11.79
C ASP A 341 -19.81 15.06 -12.68
N PHE A 342 -18.60 15.28 -12.17
CA PHE A 342 -17.41 15.54 -12.99
C PHE A 342 -16.26 14.55 -12.79
N GLU A 343 -15.77 14.36 -11.55
CA GLU A 343 -14.63 13.47 -11.28
C GLU A 343 -14.82 12.66 -10.00
N PRO A 344 -14.48 11.36 -10.00
CA PRO A 344 -14.57 10.56 -8.79
C PRO A 344 -13.43 10.82 -7.82
N ILE A 345 -13.72 10.59 -6.54
CA ILE A 345 -12.72 10.50 -5.49
C ILE A 345 -12.15 9.08 -5.42
N ASP A 346 -11.01 8.90 -4.77
CA ASP A 346 -10.45 7.57 -4.50
C ASP A 346 -10.14 7.41 -3.01
N SER A 347 -11.08 6.83 -2.27
CA SER A 347 -10.93 6.58 -0.84
C SER A 347 -9.81 5.57 -0.52
N SER A 348 -9.49 4.67 -1.46
CA SER A 348 -8.37 3.74 -1.30
C SER A 348 -7.03 4.46 -1.23
N ALA A 349 -6.82 5.48 -2.09
CA ALA A 349 -5.67 6.36 -2.00
C ALA A 349 -5.62 7.14 -0.68
N ALA A 350 -6.78 7.49 -0.10
CA ALA A 350 -6.85 8.12 1.22
C ALA A 350 -6.41 7.18 2.35
N ALA A 351 -6.87 5.93 2.35
CA ALA A 351 -6.48 4.93 3.35
C ALA A 351 -4.96 4.69 3.34
N ILE A 352 -4.37 4.61 2.15
CA ILE A 352 -2.93 4.40 1.96
C ILE A 352 -2.16 5.67 2.34
N GLY A 353 -2.61 6.84 1.89
CA GLY A 353 -1.99 8.13 2.18
C GLY A 353 -1.96 8.45 3.67
N ALA A 354 -3.06 8.18 4.40
CA ALA A 354 -3.11 8.34 5.84
C ALA A 354 -2.06 7.49 6.58
N GLN A 355 -1.85 6.24 6.16
CA GLN A 355 -0.77 5.41 6.71
C GLN A 355 0.61 6.00 6.42
N GLY A 356 0.86 6.48 5.20
CA GLY A 356 2.12 7.15 4.85
C GLY A 356 2.39 8.39 5.69
N LEU A 357 1.38 9.25 5.87
CA LEU A 357 1.46 10.47 6.69
C LEU A 357 1.75 10.16 8.15
N LEU A 358 1.03 9.22 8.76
CA LEU A 358 1.22 8.85 10.17
C LEU A 358 2.59 8.22 10.41
N ARG A 359 3.03 7.31 9.53
CA ARG A 359 4.36 6.67 9.64
C ARG A 359 5.48 7.67 9.45
N LEU A 360 5.38 8.58 8.48
CA LEU A 360 6.35 9.66 8.30
C LEU A 360 6.38 10.58 9.53
N GLY A 361 5.23 11.01 10.03
CA GLY A 361 5.12 11.81 11.25
C GLY A 361 5.79 11.14 12.45
N ASN A 362 5.54 9.84 12.67
CA ASN A 362 6.17 9.06 13.73
C ASN A 362 7.69 8.91 13.55
N TYR A 363 8.17 8.64 12.33
CA TYR A 363 9.60 8.58 12.04
C TYR A 363 10.29 9.92 12.36
N LEU A 364 9.68 11.04 11.92
CA LEU A 364 10.17 12.40 12.18
C LEU A 364 10.18 12.76 13.67
N SER A 365 9.17 12.32 14.43
CA SER A 365 9.12 12.53 15.89
C SER A 365 10.34 11.93 16.59
N LYS A 366 10.72 10.71 16.21
CA LYS A 366 11.87 10.00 16.81
C LYS A 366 13.22 10.65 16.50
N ILE A 367 13.32 11.39 15.40
CA ILE A 367 14.52 12.18 15.06
C ILE A 367 14.39 13.65 15.49
N ASN A 368 13.34 14.01 16.25
CA ASN A 368 13.05 15.37 16.74
C ASN A 368 12.91 16.43 15.64
N ASP A 369 12.34 16.05 14.51
CA ASP A 369 12.08 16.97 13.40
C ASP A 369 10.76 17.76 13.65
N PRO A 370 10.77 19.09 13.51
CA PRO A 370 9.61 19.94 13.84
C PRO A 370 8.39 19.73 12.94
N ASP A 371 8.55 19.14 11.75
CA ASP A 371 7.43 18.89 10.84
C ASP A 371 6.62 17.65 11.24
N SER A 372 7.10 16.87 12.21
CA SER A 372 6.45 15.64 12.69
C SER A 372 4.96 15.83 12.99
N ASP A 373 4.62 16.89 13.73
CA ASP A 373 3.24 17.18 14.13
C ASP A 373 2.33 17.48 12.93
N THR A 374 2.87 18.06 11.86
CA THR A 374 2.10 18.38 10.65
C THR A 374 1.69 17.11 9.91
N TYR A 375 2.62 16.18 9.67
CA TYR A 375 2.29 14.93 8.99
C TYR A 375 1.40 14.03 9.86
N TRP A 376 1.64 14.01 11.18
CA TRP A 376 0.79 13.28 12.11
C TRP A 376 -0.65 13.80 12.10
N ALA A 377 -0.85 15.11 12.28
CA ALA A 377 -2.17 15.73 12.25
C ALA A 377 -2.86 15.58 10.89
N ALA A 378 -2.12 15.64 9.77
CA ALA A 378 -2.65 15.37 8.44
C ALA A 378 -3.17 13.94 8.32
N GLY A 379 -2.39 12.95 8.78
CA GLY A 379 -2.80 11.56 8.80
C GLY A 379 -4.06 11.30 9.63
N LEU A 380 -4.15 11.89 10.82
CA LEU A 380 -5.35 11.83 11.67
C LEU A 380 -6.56 12.52 11.02
N THR A 381 -6.35 13.64 10.33
CA THR A 381 -7.42 14.35 9.58
C THR A 381 -8.03 13.44 8.52
N VAL A 382 -7.19 12.78 7.71
CA VAL A 382 -7.66 11.85 6.67
C VAL A 382 -8.39 10.66 7.29
N ALA A 383 -7.79 10.01 8.30
CA ALA A 383 -8.39 8.85 8.96
C ALA A 383 -9.74 9.17 9.61
N HIS A 384 -9.85 10.32 10.26
CA HIS A 384 -11.07 10.77 10.92
C HIS A 384 -12.22 11.04 9.93
N THR A 385 -11.91 11.54 8.72
CA THR A 385 -12.89 11.66 7.63
C THR A 385 -13.26 10.29 7.07
N LEU A 386 -12.25 9.45 6.80
CA LEU A 386 -12.41 8.18 6.11
C LEU A 386 -13.24 7.16 6.92
N PHE A 387 -13.14 7.17 8.25
CA PHE A 387 -13.90 6.26 9.12
C PHE A 387 -15.32 6.75 9.45
N LYS A 388 -15.91 7.54 8.55
CA LYS A 388 -17.27 8.05 8.63
C LYS A 388 -17.98 7.89 7.30
N GLU A 389 -19.31 7.90 7.33
CA GLU A 389 -20.11 8.06 6.12
C GLU A 389 -19.78 9.39 5.43
N PRO A 390 -19.78 9.45 4.09
CA PRO A 390 -20.21 8.39 3.16
C PRO A 390 -19.13 7.34 2.80
N TYR A 391 -17.90 7.44 3.32
CA TYR A 391 -16.81 6.53 2.94
C TYR A 391 -16.88 5.18 3.66
N LEU A 392 -17.12 5.17 4.96
CA LEU A 392 -17.31 3.95 5.72
C LEU A 392 -18.72 3.41 5.47
N SER A 393 -18.81 2.21 4.88
CA SER A 393 -20.09 1.57 4.59
C SER A 393 -20.70 0.96 5.85
N SER A 394 -21.82 1.51 6.30
CA SER A 394 -22.68 0.92 7.34
C SER A 394 -23.75 -0.04 6.78
N ASP A 395 -23.91 -0.07 5.45
CA ASP A 395 -24.92 -0.88 4.77
C ASP A 395 -24.58 -2.39 4.87
N PRO A 396 -25.43 -3.22 5.52
CA PRO A 396 -25.20 -4.66 5.65
C PRO A 396 -25.37 -5.44 4.33
N SER A 397 -26.03 -4.84 3.32
CA SER A 397 -26.16 -5.43 2.00
C SER A 397 -24.92 -5.24 1.12
N HIS A 398 -24.09 -4.24 1.44
CA HIS A 398 -22.85 -3.95 0.73
C HIS A 398 -21.67 -4.74 1.34
N GLN A 399 -20.96 -5.51 0.52
CA GLN A 399 -19.84 -6.36 0.94
C GLN A 399 -18.53 -5.59 1.20
N GLY A 400 -18.34 -4.46 0.52
CA GLY A 400 -17.19 -3.58 0.74
C GLY A 400 -17.31 -2.73 2.00
N LEU A 401 -16.18 -2.47 2.68
CA LEU A 401 -16.07 -1.64 3.88
C LEU A 401 -15.79 -0.18 3.55
N MET A 402 -14.88 0.09 2.60
CA MET A 402 -14.46 1.44 2.22
C MET A 402 -14.96 1.82 0.82
N LEU A 403 -16.00 2.65 0.76
CA LEU A 403 -16.69 3.04 -0.47
C LEU A 403 -15.96 4.14 -1.22
N HIS A 404 -16.37 4.35 -2.47
CA HIS A 404 -15.85 5.38 -3.38
C HIS A 404 -14.37 5.14 -3.76
N SER A 405 -14.02 3.88 -3.98
CA SER A 405 -12.72 3.51 -4.52
C SER A 405 -12.75 3.50 -6.05
N ILE A 406 -11.63 3.85 -6.68
CA ILE A 406 -11.50 3.85 -8.14
C ILE A 406 -10.41 2.90 -8.57
N TYR A 407 -10.74 1.83 -9.27
CA TYR A 407 -9.76 0.86 -9.75
C TYR A 407 -9.05 1.34 -11.02
N HIS A 408 -9.77 1.54 -12.12
CA HIS A 408 -9.13 1.79 -13.41
C HIS A 408 -9.98 2.69 -14.31
N ARG A 409 -9.98 3.98 -13.96
CA ARG A 409 -10.82 4.99 -14.60
C ARG A 409 -10.63 5.07 -16.12
N PRO A 410 -9.39 5.04 -16.69
CA PRO A 410 -9.21 5.10 -18.14
C PRO A 410 -9.79 3.91 -18.92
N ASN A 411 -9.86 2.72 -18.32
CA ASN A 411 -10.42 1.52 -18.97
C ASN A 411 -11.93 1.38 -18.75
N GLY A 412 -12.56 2.30 -18.01
CA GLY A 412 -14.00 2.24 -17.73
C GLY A 412 -14.42 1.02 -16.90
N TRP A 413 -13.53 0.52 -16.04
CA TRP A 413 -13.79 -0.69 -15.24
C TRP A 413 -14.52 -0.45 -13.92
N ASP A 414 -14.76 0.81 -13.59
CA ASP A 414 -15.40 1.24 -12.36
C ASP A 414 -16.90 1.39 -12.58
N HIS A 415 -17.71 0.82 -11.68
CA HIS A 415 -19.16 0.87 -11.80
C HIS A 415 -19.68 2.30 -11.68
N ILE A 416 -20.56 2.70 -12.61
CA ILE A 416 -21.30 3.96 -12.56
C ILE A 416 -22.74 3.63 -12.17
N PRO A 417 -23.21 4.04 -10.97
CA PRO A 417 -24.58 3.82 -10.55
C PRO A 417 -25.59 4.49 -11.49
N GLU A 418 -26.82 3.98 -11.49
CA GLU A 418 -27.93 4.60 -12.21
C GLU A 418 -28.13 6.03 -11.71
N ASN A 419 -28.28 6.98 -12.64
CA ASN A 419 -28.36 8.44 -12.40
C ASN A 419 -27.05 9.14 -12.00
N SER A 420 -25.91 8.45 -12.00
CA SER A 420 -24.60 9.09 -11.84
C SER A 420 -23.90 9.30 -13.19
N ARG A 421 -23.07 10.34 -13.29
CA ARG A 421 -22.15 10.57 -14.42
C ARG A 421 -20.75 10.00 -14.19
N ILE A 422 -20.43 9.71 -12.94
CA ILE A 422 -19.11 9.24 -12.51
C ILE A 422 -19.23 7.98 -11.65
N PRO A 423 -18.16 7.17 -11.54
CA PRO A 423 -18.15 6.03 -10.64
C PRO A 423 -18.19 6.51 -9.18
N ASN A 424 -19.03 5.89 -8.37
CA ASN A 424 -19.08 6.11 -6.92
C ASN A 424 -19.80 4.92 -6.27
N GLY A 425 -19.71 4.83 -4.94
CA GLY A 425 -20.45 3.86 -4.15
C GLY A 425 -19.83 2.46 -4.08
N GLU A 426 -18.79 2.16 -4.86
CA GLU A 426 -18.11 0.86 -4.82
C GLU A 426 -16.84 0.88 -3.96
N ALA A 427 -16.49 -0.29 -3.42
CA ALA A 427 -15.26 -0.55 -2.70
C ALA A 427 -14.25 -1.32 -3.56
N CYS A 428 -13.00 -1.37 -3.10
CA CYS A 428 -11.96 -2.22 -3.65
C CYS A 428 -11.27 -3.02 -2.54
N MET A 429 -10.68 -4.16 -2.89
CA MET A 429 -10.11 -5.07 -1.89
C MET A 429 -8.92 -4.46 -1.12
N TRP A 430 -8.06 -3.69 -1.80
CA TRP A 430 -6.93 -3.02 -1.17
C TRP A 430 -7.36 -1.83 -0.30
N GLY A 431 -8.41 -1.10 -0.68
CA GLY A 431 -8.96 0.00 0.13
C GLY A 431 -9.52 -0.53 1.45
N ASP A 432 -10.29 -1.62 1.37
CA ASP A 432 -10.78 -2.38 2.50
C ASP A 432 -9.67 -2.89 3.43
N TYR A 433 -8.62 -3.49 2.87
CA TYR A 433 -7.46 -3.98 3.63
C TYR A 433 -6.70 -2.83 4.31
N HIS A 434 -6.41 -1.76 3.58
CA HIS A 434 -5.65 -0.64 4.12
C HIS A 434 -6.43 0.21 5.12
N ALA A 435 -7.77 0.24 5.04
CA ALA A 435 -8.61 0.80 6.09
C ALA A 435 -8.48 0.00 7.40
N ARG A 436 -8.51 -1.34 7.31
CA ARG A 436 -8.28 -2.23 8.47
C ARG A 436 -6.87 -2.12 9.03
N GLU A 437 -5.86 -2.03 8.16
CA GLU A 437 -4.45 -1.85 8.57
C GLU A 437 -4.25 -0.50 9.27
N LEU A 438 -4.84 0.58 8.76
CA LEU A 438 -4.84 1.91 9.38
C LEU A 438 -5.55 1.89 10.75
N ALA A 439 -6.73 1.27 10.83
CA ALA A 439 -7.46 1.12 12.08
C ALA A 439 -6.64 0.32 13.11
N HIS A 440 -6.01 -0.78 12.69
CA HIS A 440 -5.13 -1.57 13.55
C HIS A 440 -3.93 -0.74 14.04
N TYR A 441 -3.25 -0.03 13.15
CA TYR A 441 -2.13 0.84 13.48
C TYR A 441 -2.50 1.86 14.56
N LEU A 442 -3.60 2.61 14.35
CA LEU A 442 -4.07 3.61 15.30
C LEU A 442 -4.52 2.98 16.62
N GLN A 443 -5.17 1.81 16.58
CA GLN A 443 -5.54 1.08 17.79
C GLN A 443 -4.32 0.67 18.61
N GLN A 444 -3.21 0.24 17.98
CA GLN A 444 -1.97 -0.02 18.72
C GLN A 444 -1.46 1.23 19.44
N ILE A 445 -1.58 2.42 18.85
CA ILE A 445 -1.18 3.68 19.48
C ILE A 445 -2.12 4.06 20.63
N ILE A 446 -3.44 3.99 20.40
CA ILE A 446 -4.47 4.32 21.40
C ILE A 446 -4.31 3.44 22.65
N ASP A 447 -4.08 2.15 22.45
CA ASP A 447 -3.95 1.16 23.53
C ASP A 447 -2.55 1.15 24.17
N ASN A 448 -1.62 1.99 23.69
CA ASN A 448 -0.20 1.99 24.07
C ASN A 448 0.49 0.61 23.88
N ASN A 449 0.08 -0.13 22.85
CA ASN A 449 0.72 -1.37 22.44
C ASN A 449 2.02 -1.10 21.65
N PRO A 450 2.91 -2.11 21.52
CA PRO A 450 4.14 -1.94 20.74
C PRO A 450 3.85 -1.58 19.28
N TYR A 451 4.54 -0.55 18.79
CA TYR A 451 4.39 0.04 17.46
C TYR A 451 4.36 -1.01 16.33
N TYR A 452 3.41 -0.86 15.39
CA TYR A 452 3.21 -1.80 14.30
C TYR A 452 4.11 -1.50 13.09
N THR A 453 4.93 -2.47 12.69
CA THR A 453 5.69 -2.48 11.42
C THR A 453 5.52 -3.82 10.70
N PHE A 454 5.74 -3.84 9.38
CA PHE A 454 5.64 -5.05 8.56
C PHE A 454 6.68 -6.13 8.92
N PHE A 455 7.76 -5.73 9.59
CA PHE A 455 8.90 -6.59 9.98
C PHE A 455 8.94 -6.88 11.48
N LYS A 456 7.90 -6.48 12.24
CA LYS A 456 7.88 -6.59 13.69
C LYS A 456 8.15 -8.03 14.14
N ASP A 457 9.16 -8.18 14.99
CA ASP A 457 9.61 -9.44 15.59
C ASP A 457 9.99 -10.54 14.57
N ILE A 458 10.25 -10.17 13.31
CA ILE A 458 10.82 -11.07 12.33
C ILE A 458 12.34 -11.06 12.51
N ILE A 459 12.85 -12.15 13.07
CA ILE A 459 14.29 -12.40 13.27
C ILE A 459 14.68 -13.71 12.60
N SER A 460 15.95 -13.82 12.23
CA SER A 460 16.52 -15.10 11.80
C SER A 460 16.46 -16.09 12.96
N ALA A 461 16.01 -17.31 12.69
CA ALA A 461 16.04 -18.41 13.66
C ALA A 461 17.48 -18.80 14.03
#